data_AF-A0A6P0Y479-F1
#
_entry.id   AF-A0A6P0Y479-F1
#
_cell.length_a   1.000
_cell.length_b   1.000
_cell.length_c   1.000
_cell.angle_alpha   90.00
_cell.angle_beta   90.00
_cell.angle_gamma   90.00
#
_symmetry.space_group_name_H-M   'P 1'
#
loop_
_entity.id
_entity.type
_entity.pdbx_description
1 polymer ?
#
loop_
_entity_poly.entity_id
_entity_poly.type
_entity_poly.pdbx_seq_one_letter_code
_entity_poly.pdbx_strand_id
1 'polypeptide(L)'
;MAEINGVMMQYFHWYIDPNLILWNQVASMAQELADAGFTAMWLPPAYKGIGGTYDVGYGVYDMYDLGEFDQQGTVRTKYGD
;
A
#
# COMPACT_ATOMS: atom_id res chain seq x y z
N MET A 1 -6.94 -32.63 -4.73
CA MET A 1 -6.72 -31.40 -5.52
C MET A 1 -5.22 -31.24 -5.64
N ALA A 2 -4.71 -30.71 -6.75
CA ALA A 2 -3.30 -30.30 -6.80
C ALA A 2 -3.10 -29.16 -5.78
N GLU A 3 -2.00 -29.18 -5.04
CA GLU A 3 -1.62 -28.03 -4.20
C GLU A 3 -1.41 -26.80 -5.09
N ILE A 4 -1.93 -25.65 -4.66
CA ILE A 4 -1.70 -24.38 -5.36
C ILE A 4 -0.30 -23.88 -4.96
N ASN A 5 0.58 -23.69 -5.92
CA ASN A 5 1.87 -23.05 -5.68
C ASN A 5 1.65 -21.58 -5.28
N GLY A 6 2.31 -21.14 -4.21
CA GLY A 6 2.26 -19.75 -3.79
C GLY A 6 3.09 -18.84 -4.71
N VAL A 7 2.51 -17.73 -5.16
CA VAL A 7 3.18 -16.68 -5.94
C VAL A 7 2.87 -15.32 -5.32
N MET A 8 3.90 -14.60 -4.89
CA MET A 8 3.77 -13.29 -4.26
C MET A 8 4.08 -12.16 -5.25
N MET A 9 3.34 -11.05 -5.16
CA MET A 9 3.59 -9.83 -5.91
C MET A 9 3.91 -8.67 -4.96
N GLN A 10 5.03 -7.97 -5.20
CA GLN A 10 5.25 -6.65 -4.62
C GLN A 10 4.36 -5.64 -5.35
N TYR A 11 3.42 -5.02 -4.65
CA TYR A 11 2.39 -4.19 -5.29
C TYR A 11 2.65 -2.69 -5.17
N PHE A 12 3.92 -2.30 -5.13
CA PHE A 12 4.31 -0.90 -5.10
C PHE A 12 5.70 -0.73 -5.70
N HIS A 13 6.00 0.49 -6.13
CA HIS A 13 7.34 0.93 -6.49
C HIS A 13 7.61 2.33 -5.93
N TRP A 14 8.88 2.73 -5.92
CA TRP A 14 9.33 3.96 -5.28
C TRP A 14 8.62 5.22 -5.80
N TYR A 15 8.49 5.30 -7.13
CA TYR A 15 8.01 6.47 -7.87
C TYR A 15 6.48 6.56 -8.05
N ILE A 16 5.68 5.88 -7.23
CA ILE A 16 4.22 6.06 -7.25
C ILE A 16 3.91 7.53 -6.97
N ASP A 17 3.08 8.14 -7.82
CA ASP A 17 2.56 9.49 -7.63
C ASP A 17 1.65 9.50 -6.40
N PRO A 18 1.89 10.37 -5.40
CA PRO A 18 1.03 10.48 -4.21
C PRO A 18 -0.43 10.85 -4.50
N ASN A 19 -0.76 11.34 -5.69
CA ASN A 19 -2.13 11.61 -6.12
C ASN A 19 -2.88 10.34 -6.58
N LEU A 20 -2.15 9.26 -6.87
CA LEU A 20 -2.71 7.95 -7.15
C LEU A 20 -2.94 7.24 -5.80
N ILE A 21 -4.21 7.02 -5.45
CA ILE A 21 -4.58 6.29 -4.22
C ILE A 21 -4.39 4.79 -4.47
N LEU A 22 -3.27 4.26 -3.97
CA LEU A 22 -2.85 2.86 -4.22
C LEU A 22 -3.87 1.87 -3.65
N TRP A 23 -4.48 2.15 -2.50
CA TRP A 23 -5.47 1.25 -1.89
C TRP A 23 -6.69 1.01 -2.77
N ASN A 24 -7.14 2.03 -3.51
CA ASN A 24 -8.22 1.88 -4.47
C ASN A 24 -7.82 1.01 -5.67
N GLN A 25 -6.56 1.08 -6.12
CA GLN A 25 -6.05 0.21 -7.18
C GLN A 25 -5.91 -1.25 -6.72
N VAL A 26 -5.42 -1.47 -5.49
CA VAL A 26 -5.38 -2.81 -4.90
C VAL A 26 -6.78 -3.42 -4.90
N ALA A 27 -7.78 -2.68 -4.44
CA ALA A 27 -9.15 -3.14 -4.38
C ALA A 27 -9.73 -3.46 -5.78
N SER A 28 -9.45 -2.64 -6.80
CA SER A 28 -9.98 -2.86 -8.14
C SER A 28 -9.29 -3.98 -8.92
N MET A 29 -8.01 -4.26 -8.62
CA MET A 29 -7.21 -5.24 -9.35
C MET A 29 -7.14 -6.61 -8.67
N ALA A 30 -7.58 -6.73 -7.42
CA ALA A 30 -7.45 -7.96 -6.63
C ALA A 30 -7.98 -9.21 -7.35
N GLN A 31 -9.16 -9.13 -7.98
CA GLN A 31 -9.75 -10.28 -8.69
C GLN A 31 -8.93 -10.66 -9.93
N GLU A 32 -8.54 -9.68 -10.74
CA GLU A 32 -7.75 -9.92 -11.95
C GLU A 32 -6.39 -10.56 -11.63
N LEU A 33 -5.73 -10.11 -10.56
CA LEU A 33 -4.46 -10.67 -10.11
C LEU A 33 -4.60 -12.08 -9.54
N ALA A 34 -5.68 -12.34 -8.80
CA ALA A 34 -5.99 -13.68 -8.33
C ALA A 34 -6.26 -14.64 -9.50
N ASP A 35 -7.02 -14.21 -10.50
CA ASP A 35 -7.29 -14.97 -11.74
C ASP A 35 -6.01 -15.22 -12.55
N ALA A 36 -5.04 -14.29 -12.49
CA ALA A 36 -3.72 -14.43 -13.07
C ALA A 36 -2.78 -15.38 -12.29
N GLY A 37 -3.19 -15.85 -11.11
CA GLY A 37 -2.47 -16.84 -10.30
C GLY A 37 -1.58 -16.27 -9.19
N PHE A 38 -1.67 -14.98 -8.88
CA PHE A 38 -1.04 -14.42 -7.69
C PHE A 38 -1.82 -14.83 -6.43
N THR A 39 -1.11 -15.27 -5.40
CA THR A 39 -1.71 -15.78 -4.16
C THR A 39 -1.47 -14.87 -2.95
N ALA A 40 -0.55 -13.90 -3.07
CA ALA A 40 -0.23 -12.97 -2.00
C ALA A 40 0.26 -11.64 -2.56
N MET A 41 0.03 -10.56 -1.81
CA MET A 41 0.51 -9.22 -2.13
C MET A 41 1.34 -8.67 -0.98
N TRP A 42 2.52 -8.15 -1.30
CA TRP A 42 3.30 -7.32 -0.40
C TRP A 42 2.95 -5.85 -0.65
N LEU A 43 2.27 -5.26 0.33
CA LEU A 43 1.89 -3.85 0.35
C LEU A 43 3.01 -2.99 0.97
N PRO A 44 3.14 -1.71 0.57
CA PRO A 44 4.08 -0.81 1.23
C PRO A 44 3.66 -0.55 2.68
N PRO A 45 4.55 0.03 3.52
CA PRO A 45 4.18 0.43 4.87
C PRO A 45 2.95 1.36 4.86
N ALA A 46 1.91 0.98 5.59
CA ALA A 46 0.61 1.64 5.55
C ALA A 46 0.43 2.73 6.61
N TYR A 47 1.46 3.00 7.41
CA TYR A 47 1.42 3.94 8.52
C TYR A 47 2.06 5.30 8.17
N LYS A 48 1.79 6.33 8.98
CA LYS A 48 2.27 7.69 8.77
C LYS A 48 3.81 7.75 8.82
N GLY A 49 4.39 8.32 7.76
CA GLY A 49 5.82 8.61 7.67
C GLY A 49 6.14 10.07 7.95
N ILE A 50 7.41 10.37 8.23
CA ILE A 50 7.93 11.71 8.52
C ILE A 50 7.73 12.68 7.35
N GLY A 51 7.68 12.17 6.12
CA GLY A 51 7.38 12.95 4.91
C GLY A 51 5.89 13.14 4.61
N GLY A 52 4.98 12.75 5.52
CA GLY A 52 3.53 12.82 5.30
C GLY A 52 3.13 12.07 4.02
N THR A 53 2.40 12.74 3.14
CA THR A 53 1.91 12.17 1.86
C THR A 53 3.04 11.87 0.86
N TYR A 54 4.26 12.39 1.06
CA TYR A 54 5.38 12.17 0.16
C TYR A 54 6.32 11.05 0.63
N ASP A 55 6.13 10.53 1.84
CA ASP A 55 6.94 9.42 2.35
C ASP A 55 6.57 8.10 1.67
N VAL A 56 7.57 7.27 1.36
CA VAL A 56 7.35 5.90 0.85
C VAL A 56 6.98 4.94 2.00
N GLY A 57 6.98 5.43 3.25
CA GLY A 57 6.59 4.69 4.44
C GLY A 57 7.77 4.10 5.22
N TYR A 58 8.99 4.15 4.67
CA TYR A 58 10.19 3.68 5.36
C TYR A 58 10.71 4.69 6.38
N GLY A 59 10.38 5.97 6.24
CA GLY A 59 10.61 7.00 7.26
C GLY A 59 9.51 6.98 8.32
N VAL A 60 9.35 5.89 9.06
CA VAL A 60 8.23 5.73 10.02
C VAL A 60 8.16 6.86 11.04
N TYR A 61 6.96 7.40 11.27
CA TYR A 61 6.66 8.39 12.30
C TYR A 61 5.75 7.81 13.38
N ASP A 62 4.54 7.39 13.01
CA ASP A 62 3.55 6.83 13.92
C ASP A 62 2.98 5.53 13.33
N MET A 63 3.32 4.39 13.93
CA MET A 63 2.88 3.06 13.49
C MET A 63 1.39 2.80 13.72
N TYR A 64 0.73 3.60 14.57
CA TYR A 64 -0.71 3.47 14.84
C TYR A 64 -1.56 4.33 13.91
N ASP A 65 -0.97 5.33 13.25
CA ASP A 65 -1.65 6.17 12.28
C ASP A 65 -1.61 5.53 10.88
N LEU A 66 -2.67 4.81 10.52
CA LEU A 66 -2.83 4.21 9.18
C LEU A 66 -3.39 5.19 8.13
N GLY A 67 -3.25 6.50 8.36
CA GLY A 67 -3.87 7.55 7.54
C GLY A 67 -5.14 8.14 8.17
N GLU A 68 -5.30 8.02 9.49
CA GLU A 68 -6.51 8.38 10.23
C GLU A 68 -6.37 9.75 10.94
N PHE A 69 -5.15 10.14 11.32
CA PHE A 69 -4.90 11.33 12.14
C PHE A 69 -4.24 12.45 11.34
N ASP A 70 -4.59 13.71 11.65
CA ASP A 70 -3.92 14.89 11.09
C ASP A 70 -2.52 15.05 11.73
N GLN A 71 -1.52 14.50 11.04
CA GLN A 71 -0.12 14.46 11.47
C GLN A 71 0.81 14.61 10.26
N GLN A 72 1.97 15.25 10.44
CA GLN A 72 2.93 15.50 9.35
C GLN A 72 2.32 16.23 8.14
N GLY A 73 1.35 17.12 8.41
CA GLY A 73 0.70 17.98 7.42
C GLY A 73 -0.34 17.28 6.54
N THR A 74 -0.81 16.09 6.93
CA THR A 74 -1.81 15.33 6.18
C THR A 74 -2.57 14.34 7.08
N VAL A 75 -3.81 14.01 6.71
CA VAL A 75 -4.54 12.89 7.30
C VAL A 75 -4.06 11.58 6.67
N ARG A 76 -4.29 11.42 5.36
CA ARG A 76 -3.91 10.22 4.61
C ARG A 76 -2.40 9.98 4.52
N THR A 77 -2.01 8.72 4.33
CA THR A 77 -0.64 8.39 3.90
C THR A 77 -0.44 8.70 2.42
N LYS A 78 0.76 8.42 1.89
CA LYS A 78 1.01 8.43 0.44
C LYS A 78 0.03 7.56 -0.33
N TYR A 79 -0.42 6.47 0.28
CA TYR A 79 -1.17 5.38 -0.38
C TYR A 79 -2.68 5.48 -0.22
N GLY A 80 -3.15 6.26 0.76
CA GLY A 80 -4.56 6.47 1.05
C GLY A 80 -4.86 6.50 2.54
N ASP A 81 -6.16 6.48 2.82
CA ASP A 81 -6.88 6.35 4.09
C ASP A 81 -7.90 5.20 4.01
#